data_AF-A0AAV5CFQ7-F1
#
_entry.id   AF-A0AAV5CFQ7-F1
#
_cell.length_a   1.000
_cell.length_b   1.000
_cell.length_c   1.000
_cell.angle_alpha   90.00
_cell.angle_beta   90.00
_cell.angle_gamma   90.00
#
_symmetry.space_group_name_H-M   'P 1'
#
loop_
_entity.id
_entity.type
_entity.pdbx_description
1 polymer ?
#
loop_
_entity_poly.entity_id
_entity_poly.type
_entity_poly.pdbx_seq_one_letter_code
_entity_poly.pdbx_strand_id
1 'polypeptide(L)'
;MSHCLWNNFDDNHAYHLVNWPSVTMKKEYGGLGIPDLRDLNVALLASWIRRYEESSGKLWREVIDGKYSTNRPNLFCYPVYNASRFWKGVMWAAGVAKMGYRWQVGNGKRAKFWEDVWVGTSSLVIQYWDLYVVINEQEATIDELWDG
;
A
#
# COMPACT_ATOMS: atom_id res chain seq x y z
N MET A 1 -24.56 -35.90 5.32
CA MET A 1 -23.65 -35.21 4.40
C MET A 1 -23.45 -33.80 4.91
N SER A 2 -22.20 -33.37 5.09
CA SER A 2 -21.86 -32.02 5.54
C SER A 2 -22.14 -31.02 4.41
N HIS A 3 -23.11 -30.13 4.59
CA HIS A 3 -23.33 -29.00 3.69
C HIS A 3 -22.17 -28.00 3.85
N CYS A 4 -21.24 -28.00 2.89
CA CYS A 4 -20.16 -27.02 2.84
C CYS A 4 -20.72 -25.64 2.43
N LEU A 5 -20.06 -24.56 2.84
CA LEU A 5 -20.42 -23.18 2.46
C LEU A 5 -20.43 -22.94 0.94
N TRP A 6 -19.75 -23.79 0.17
CA TRP A 6 -19.52 -23.63 -1.27
C TRP A 6 -20.24 -24.69 -2.08
N ASN A 7 -21.40 -25.16 -1.62
CA ASN A 7 -22.11 -26.27 -2.22
C ASN A 7 -22.91 -25.91 -3.48
N ASN A 8 -22.31 -25.12 -4.38
CA ASN A 8 -22.85 -24.89 -5.72
C ASN A 8 -22.27 -25.95 -6.65
N PHE A 9 -23.07 -26.98 -6.94
CA PHE A 9 -22.80 -27.92 -8.03
C PHE A 9 -23.54 -27.44 -9.29
N ASP A 10 -23.10 -27.91 -10.46
CA ASP A 10 -23.44 -27.35 -11.79
C ASP A 10 -24.94 -27.14 -12.10
N ASP A 11 -25.87 -27.69 -11.32
CA ASP A 11 -27.32 -27.46 -11.46
C ASP A 11 -28.06 -27.13 -10.14
N ASN A 12 -27.37 -26.98 -9.00
CA ASN A 12 -28.00 -26.70 -7.71
C ASN A 12 -27.44 -25.42 -7.08
N HIS A 13 -28.25 -24.36 -7.09
CA HIS A 13 -27.95 -23.13 -6.37
C HIS A 13 -28.21 -23.32 -4.87
N ALA A 14 -27.15 -23.27 -4.06
CA ALA A 14 -27.26 -23.26 -2.62
C ALA A 14 -27.21 -21.83 -2.10
N TYR A 15 -28.18 -21.46 -1.25
CA TYR A 15 -28.16 -20.17 -0.59
C TYR A 15 -27.01 -20.10 0.42
N HIS A 16 -26.12 -19.13 0.26
CA HIS A 16 -25.10 -18.80 1.26
C HIS A 16 -25.77 -18.03 2.41
N LEU A 17 -26.24 -18.77 3.43
CA LEU A 17 -27.00 -18.20 4.56
C LEU A 17 -26.14 -17.42 5.56
N VAL A 18 -24.81 -17.50 5.45
CA VAL A 18 -23.87 -16.83 6.35
C VAL A 18 -23.17 -15.70 5.61
N ASN A 19 -23.20 -14.50 6.18
CA ASN A 19 -22.52 -13.36 5.60
C ASN A 19 -20.98 -13.52 5.65
N TRP A 20 -20.28 -12.89 4.70
CA TRP A 20 -18.82 -12.99 4.62
C TRP A 20 -18.09 -12.50 5.89
N PRO A 21 -18.49 -11.39 6.54
CA PRO A 21 -17.87 -10.95 7.80
C PRO A 21 -17.91 -12.00 8.92
N SER A 22 -18.99 -12.77 9.06
CA SER A 22 -19.08 -13.87 10.03
C SER A 22 -18.17 -15.04 9.67
N VAL A 23 -17.99 -15.30 8.37
CA VAL A 23 -17.05 -16.32 7.90
C VAL A 23 -15.60 -15.92 8.22
N THR A 24 -15.27 -14.64 8.03
CA THR A 24 -13.90 -14.15 8.21
C THR A 24 -13.52 -13.84 9.66
N MET A 25 -14.52 -13.64 10.52
CA MET A 25 -14.32 -13.46 11.94
C MET A 25 -13.57 -14.65 12.54
N LYS A 26 -12.68 -14.36 13.50
CA LYS A 26 -11.89 -15.40 14.17
C LYS A 26 -12.79 -16.41 14.91
N LYS A 27 -12.29 -17.64 15.03
CA LYS A 27 -12.97 -18.72 15.76
C LYS A 27 -13.28 -18.37 17.22
N GLU A 28 -12.41 -17.60 17.87
CA GLU A 28 -12.59 -17.12 19.25
C GLU A 28 -13.84 -16.23 19.44
N TYR A 29 -14.31 -15.57 18.37
CA TYR A 29 -15.51 -14.74 18.38
C TYR A 29 -16.73 -15.45 17.74
N GLY A 30 -16.63 -16.75 17.45
CA GLY A 30 -17.72 -17.53 16.85
C GLY A 30 -17.76 -17.55 15.32
N GLY A 31 -16.72 -17.05 14.64
CA GLY A 31 -16.59 -17.14 13.19
C GLY A 31 -15.85 -18.41 12.73
N LEU A 32 -15.61 -18.54 11.43
CA LEU A 32 -14.89 -19.69 10.87
C LEU A 32 -13.37 -19.50 10.84
N GLY A 33 -12.91 -18.26 11.02
CA GLY A 33 -11.50 -17.88 11.00
C GLY A 33 -10.86 -17.97 9.61
N ILE A 34 -11.66 -17.89 8.54
CA ILE A 34 -11.15 -17.85 7.18
C ILE A 34 -10.61 -16.44 6.92
N PRO A 35 -9.36 -16.25 6.49
CA PRO A 35 -8.84 -14.89 6.24
C PRO A 35 -9.68 -14.13 5.20
N ASP A 36 -9.95 -12.84 5.45
CA ASP A 36 -10.59 -11.98 4.45
C ASP A 36 -9.67 -11.83 3.25
N LEU A 37 -10.19 -12.14 2.06
CA LEU A 37 -9.43 -12.10 0.80
C LEU A 37 -8.94 -10.69 0.46
N ARG A 38 -9.65 -9.64 0.89
CA ARG A 38 -9.23 -8.25 0.67
C ARG A 38 -8.02 -7.93 1.53
N ASP A 39 -8.04 -8.33 2.80
CA ASP A 39 -6.93 -8.12 3.73
C ASP A 39 -5.69 -8.92 3.29
N LEU A 40 -5.88 -10.17 2.88
CA LEU A 40 -4.81 -10.98 2.28
C LEU A 40 -4.23 -10.32 1.03
N ASN A 41 -5.08 -9.78 0.16
CA ASN A 41 -4.63 -9.10 -1.05
C ASN A 41 -3.81 -7.84 -0.72
N VAL A 42 -4.21 -7.03 0.27
CA VAL A 42 -3.39 -5.91 0.77
C VAL A 42 -2.02 -6.40 1.23
N ALA A 43 -1.99 -7.44 2.06
CA ALA A 43 -0.74 -7.97 2.60
C ALA A 43 0.19 -8.50 1.50
N LEU A 44 -0.36 -9.17 0.48
CA LEU A 44 0.39 -9.64 -0.68
C LEU A 44 0.93 -8.50 -1.54
N LEU A 45 0.14 -7.44 -1.73
CA LEU A 45 0.58 -6.24 -2.45
C LEU A 45 1.64 -5.46 -1.68
N ALA A 46 1.50 -5.30 -0.37
CA ALA A 46 2.54 -4.72 0.49
C ALA A 46 3.84 -5.54 0.42
N SER A 47 3.73 -6.88 0.46
CA SER A 47 4.87 -7.77 0.27
C SER A 47 5.49 -7.63 -1.14
N TRP A 48 4.67 -7.38 -2.16
CA TRP A 48 5.14 -7.10 -3.51
C TRP A 48 5.89 -5.76 -3.60
N ILE A 49 5.40 -4.70 -2.94
CA ILE A 49 6.07 -3.39 -2.86
C ILE A 49 7.45 -3.55 -2.23
N ARG A 50 7.57 -4.29 -1.13
CA ARG A 50 8.87 -4.59 -0.53
C ARG A 50 9.82 -5.29 -1.52
N ARG A 51 9.34 -6.31 -2.22
CA ARG A 51 10.16 -7.00 -3.25
C ARG A 51 10.57 -6.07 -4.38
N TYR A 52 9.70 -5.14 -4.77
CA TYR A 52 10.00 -4.12 -5.77
C TYR A 52 11.16 -3.24 -5.31
N GLU A 53 11.13 -2.75 -4.06
CA GLU A 53 12.20 -1.94 -3.47
C GLU A 53 13.54 -2.69 -3.43
N GLU A 54 13.54 -3.98 -3.08
CA GLU A 54 14.73 -4.84 -3.00
C GLU A 54 15.24 -5.32 -4.39
N SER A 55 14.49 -5.10 -5.47
CA SER A 55 14.77 -5.68 -6.80
C SER A 55 15.49 -4.75 -7.77
N SER A 56 16.41 -3.90 -7.30
CA SER A 56 17.15 -3.00 -8.18
C SER A 56 17.91 -3.77 -9.28
N GLY A 57 17.90 -3.25 -10.51
CA GLY A 57 18.62 -3.84 -11.65
C GLY A 57 17.97 -5.09 -12.26
N LYS A 58 16.73 -5.43 -11.87
CA LYS A 58 15.97 -6.50 -12.53
C LYS A 58 15.11 -5.92 -13.66
N LEU A 59 15.09 -6.57 -14.82
CA LEU A 59 14.33 -6.14 -16.01
C LEU A 59 12.85 -5.87 -15.73
N TRP A 60 12.18 -6.72 -14.94
CA TRP A 60 10.77 -6.51 -14.63
C TRP A 60 10.54 -5.23 -13.82
N ARG A 61 11.51 -4.83 -12.98
CA ARG A 61 11.46 -3.56 -12.24
C ARG A 61 11.61 -2.39 -13.19
N GLU A 62 12.54 -2.45 -14.15
CA GLU A 62 12.72 -1.41 -15.17
C GLU A 62 11.45 -1.19 -16.00
N VAL A 63 10.73 -2.26 -16.34
CA VAL A 63 9.42 -2.16 -17.01
C VAL A 63 8.39 -1.43 -16.16
N ILE A 64 8.35 -1.72 -14.85
CA ILE A 64 7.46 -1.03 -13.91
C ILE A 64 7.85 0.44 -13.79
N ASP A 65 9.15 0.74 -13.65
CA ASP A 65 9.68 2.10 -13.54
C ASP A 65 9.34 2.92 -14.78
N GLY A 66 9.53 2.35 -15.98
CA GLY A 66 9.20 3.00 -17.24
C GLY A 66 7.70 3.25 -17.41
N LYS A 67 6.86 2.33 -16.93
CA LYS A 67 5.40 2.45 -17.07
C LYS A 67 4.79 3.43 -16.05
N TYR A 68 5.30 3.44 -14.82
CA TYR A 68 4.68 4.14 -13.70
C TYR A 68 5.57 5.20 -13.06
N SER A 69 6.69 5.59 -13.68
CA SER A 69 7.53 6.71 -13.24
C SER A 69 7.85 6.72 -11.74
N THR A 70 8.07 5.54 -11.15
CA THR A 70 8.26 5.28 -9.72
C THR A 70 9.53 5.88 -9.12
N ASN A 71 10.39 6.44 -9.96
CA ASN A 71 11.65 7.07 -9.57
C ASN A 71 11.51 8.59 -9.33
N ARG A 72 10.28 9.13 -9.29
CA ARG A 72 10.01 10.56 -9.06
C ARG A 72 8.98 10.80 -7.95
N PRO A 73 9.43 11.04 -6.70
CA PRO A 73 10.68 10.58 -6.11
C PRO A 73 10.64 9.10 -5.70
N ASN A 74 9.45 8.53 -5.52
CA ASN A 74 9.28 7.13 -5.11
C ASN A 74 7.95 6.55 -5.63
N LEU A 75 7.76 5.24 -5.42
CA LEU A 75 6.58 4.48 -5.84
C LEU A 75 5.27 5.09 -5.32
N PHE A 76 5.29 5.72 -4.14
CA PHE A 76 4.10 6.28 -3.48
C PHE A 76 3.63 7.60 -4.09
N CYS A 77 4.39 8.19 -5.00
CA CYS A 77 4.09 9.50 -5.57
C CYS A 77 3.40 9.46 -6.93
N TYR A 78 3.16 8.27 -7.49
CA TYR A 78 2.54 8.17 -8.82
C TYR A 78 1.07 8.62 -8.80
N PRO A 79 0.65 9.54 -9.68
CA PRO A 79 -0.72 10.00 -9.70
C PRO A 79 -1.67 8.92 -10.25
N VAL A 80 -2.75 8.65 -9.51
CA VAL A 80 -3.63 7.50 -9.78
C VAL A 80 -4.60 7.73 -10.96
N TYR A 81 -4.61 8.92 -11.56
CA TYR A 81 -5.44 9.21 -12.73
C TYR A 81 -4.97 8.33 -13.92
N ASN A 82 -5.89 7.51 -14.46
CA ASN A 82 -5.62 6.55 -15.54
C ASN A 82 -4.64 5.40 -15.21
N ALA A 83 -4.36 5.13 -13.93
CA ALA A 83 -3.60 3.95 -13.52
C ALA A 83 -4.33 2.63 -13.87
N SER A 84 -3.57 1.57 -14.18
CA SER A 84 -4.15 0.23 -14.40
C SER A 84 -4.82 -0.29 -13.12
N ARG A 85 -5.77 -1.24 -13.24
CA ARG A 85 -6.41 -1.86 -12.06
C ARG A 85 -5.39 -2.43 -11.07
N PHE A 86 -4.35 -3.08 -11.58
CA PHE A 86 -3.23 -3.55 -10.77
C PHE A 86 -2.57 -2.41 -10.00
N TRP A 87 -2.21 -1.32 -10.67
CA TRP A 87 -1.51 -0.21 -10.04
C TRP A 87 -2.37 0.55 -9.04
N LYS A 88 -3.67 0.67 -9.30
CA LYS A 88 -4.64 1.18 -8.30
C LYS A 88 -4.63 0.33 -7.03
N GLY A 89 -4.59 -1.00 -7.17
CA GLY A 89 -4.44 -1.91 -6.04
C GLY A 89 -3.12 -1.73 -5.30
N VAL A 90 -2.00 -1.61 -6.03
CA VAL A 90 -0.67 -1.33 -5.46
C VAL A 90 -0.69 -0.03 -4.67
N MET A 91 -1.18 1.07 -5.25
CA MET A 91 -1.24 2.38 -4.59
C MET A 91 -2.13 2.36 -3.33
N TRP A 92 -3.23 1.61 -3.37
CA TRP A 92 -4.07 1.43 -2.19
C TRP A 92 -3.34 0.68 -1.08
N ALA A 93 -2.70 -0.45 -1.39
CA ALA A 93 -1.88 -1.18 -0.42
C ALA A 93 -0.68 -0.35 0.09
N ALA A 94 -0.10 0.47 -0.78
CA ALA A 94 0.98 1.39 -0.47
C ALA A 94 0.53 2.47 0.54
N GLY A 95 -0.68 3.02 0.37
CA GLY A 95 -1.30 3.95 1.31
C GLY A 95 -1.56 3.32 2.69
N VAL A 96 -2.03 2.07 2.73
CA VAL A 96 -2.17 1.33 3.99
C VAL A 96 -0.80 1.10 4.64
N ALA A 97 0.20 0.72 3.85
CA ALA A 97 1.56 0.51 4.34
C ALA A 97 2.19 1.81 4.88
N LYS A 98 1.88 2.97 4.30
CA LYS A 98 2.42 4.30 4.71
C LYS A 98 2.15 4.65 6.17
N MET A 99 1.12 4.08 6.78
CA MET A 99 0.87 4.25 8.21
C MET A 99 1.86 3.49 9.11
N GLY A 100 2.52 2.45 8.60
CA GLY A 100 3.33 1.51 9.39
C GLY A 100 4.82 1.47 9.03
N TYR A 101 5.28 2.24 8.04
CA TYR A 101 6.70 2.29 7.68
C TYR A 101 7.30 3.68 7.90
N ARG A 102 8.60 3.69 8.20
CA ARG A 102 9.43 4.89 8.29
C ARG A 102 10.59 4.75 7.31
N TRP A 103 10.90 5.83 6.60
CA TRP A 103 12.08 5.90 5.76
C TRP A 103 13.34 5.97 6.61
N GLN A 104 14.30 5.10 6.32
CA GLN A 104 15.67 5.27 6.75
C GLN A 104 16.40 6.12 5.70
N VAL A 105 16.75 7.34 6.07
CA VAL A 105 17.35 8.30 5.14
C VAL A 105 18.77 7.86 4.80
N GLY A 106 19.01 7.63 3.50
CA GLY A 106 20.34 7.50 2.93
C GLY A 106 20.73 8.81 2.23
N ASN A 107 20.67 8.82 0.91
CA ASN A 107 20.95 10.01 0.09
C ASN A 107 19.78 10.99 -0.06
N GLY A 108 18.68 10.83 0.69
CA GLY A 108 17.53 11.75 0.66
C GLY A 108 16.66 11.78 -0.60
N LYS A 109 17.16 11.37 -1.78
CA LYS A 109 16.51 11.56 -3.10
C LYS A 109 15.15 10.88 -3.30
N ARG A 110 14.83 9.88 -2.47
CA ARG A 110 13.61 9.06 -2.60
C ARG A 110 12.57 9.33 -1.53
N ALA A 111 12.83 10.21 -0.57
CA ALA A 111 11.90 10.55 0.50
C ALA A 111 11.49 12.01 0.37
N LYS A 112 10.19 12.28 0.37
CA LYS A 112 9.67 13.66 0.41
C LYS A 112 9.91 14.25 1.79
N PHE A 113 10.42 15.48 1.85
CA PHE A 113 10.78 16.12 3.11
C PHE A 113 9.57 16.28 4.04
N TRP A 114 8.46 16.78 3.50
CA TRP A 114 7.27 17.11 4.28
C TRP A 114 6.33 15.93 4.49
N GLU A 115 6.03 15.19 3.41
CA GLU A 115 4.92 14.24 3.36
C GLU A 115 5.26 12.83 3.84
N ASP A 116 6.55 12.47 3.92
CA ASP A 116 7.00 11.15 4.33
C ASP A 116 7.46 11.12 5.79
N VAL A 117 7.29 9.98 6.45
CA VAL A 117 7.79 9.78 7.83
C VAL A 117 9.24 9.31 7.73
N TRP A 118 10.18 10.21 8.02
CA TRP A 118 11.62 9.90 8.05
C TRP A 118 12.26 10.29 9.39
N VAL A 119 11.67 11.27 10.08
CA VAL A 119 12.02 11.71 11.43
C VAL A 119 10.81 11.61 12.37
N GLY A 120 11.03 11.22 13.62
CA GLY A 120 9.97 11.09 14.63
C GLY A 120 8.97 9.97 14.33
N THR A 121 7.70 10.18 14.72
CA THR A 121 6.61 9.20 14.62
C THR A 121 5.55 9.55 13.57
N SER A 122 5.60 10.75 12.98
CA SER A 122 4.65 11.23 11.97
C SER A 122 5.36 12.15 10.97
N SER A 123 4.73 12.43 9.83
CA SER A 123 5.30 13.32 8.82
C SER A 123 5.31 14.77 9.30
N LEU A 124 6.19 15.60 8.73
CA LEU A 124 6.31 17.01 9.11
C LEU A 124 5.05 17.81 8.73
N VAL A 125 4.34 17.43 7.66
CA VAL A 125 3.01 17.98 7.32
C VAL A 125 2.04 17.88 8.50
N ILE A 126 1.99 16.71 9.16
CA ILE A 126 1.06 16.46 10.26
C ILE A 126 1.47 17.30 11.49
N GLN A 127 2.77 17.47 11.71
CA GLN A 127 3.29 18.19 12.87
C GLN A 127 3.21 19.73 12.69
N TYR A 128 3.37 20.22 11.46
CA TYR A 128 3.57 21.64 11.16
C TYR A 128 2.70 22.09 9.96
N TRP A 129 1.40 21.84 10.03
CA TRP A 129 0.45 22.15 8.96
C TRP A 129 0.47 23.62 8.52
N ASP A 130 0.52 24.55 9.47
CA ASP A 130 0.48 25.99 9.19
C ASP A 130 1.70 26.45 8.37
N LEU A 131 2.87 25.84 8.59
CA LEU A 131 4.05 26.10 7.78
C LEU A 131 3.90 25.47 6.40
N TYR A 132 3.42 24.23 6.33
CA TYR A 132 3.27 23.48 5.09
C TYR A 132 2.39 24.19 4.05
N VAL A 133 1.33 24.89 4.49
CA VAL A 133 0.42 25.59 3.58
C VAL A 133 1.06 26.85 2.94
N VAL A 134 2.09 27.42 3.56
CA VAL A 134 2.72 28.68 3.11
C VAL A 134 3.98 28.45 2.27
N ILE A 135 4.64 27.30 2.41
CA ILE A 135 5.83 26.96 1.62
C ILE A 135 5.52 26.66 0.16
N ASN A 136 6.48 26.95 -0.73
CA ASN A 136 6.37 26.66 -2.15
C ASN A 136 6.89 25.24 -2.51
N GLU A 137 7.78 24.68 -1.70
CA GLU A 137 8.54 23.45 -1.99
C GLU A 137 7.92 22.21 -1.32
N GLN A 138 6.60 22.05 -1.45
CA GLN A 138 5.86 20.96 -0.79
C GLN A 138 6.29 19.56 -1.26
N GLU A 139 6.66 19.43 -2.54
CA GLU A 139 7.02 18.15 -3.15
C GLU A 139 8.52 17.82 -3.10
N ALA A 140 9.33 18.72 -2.53
CA ALA A 140 10.78 18.56 -2.51
C ALA A 140 11.23 17.38 -1.64
N THR A 141 12.34 16.78 -2.07
CA THR A 141 12.97 15.64 -1.39
C THR A 141 13.89 16.10 -0.27
N ILE A 142 14.27 15.18 0.61
CA ILE A 142 15.21 15.47 1.70
C ILE A 142 16.56 15.96 1.13
N ASP A 143 17.03 15.38 0.02
CA ASP A 143 18.29 15.76 -0.64
C ASP A 143 18.30 17.22 -1.11
N GLU A 144 17.12 17.76 -1.45
CA GLU A 144 16.98 19.13 -1.96
C GLU A 144 16.91 20.17 -0.83
N LEU A 145 16.33 19.81 0.33
CA LEU A 145 16.03 20.75 1.40
C LEU A 145 16.88 20.59 2.67
N TRP A 146 17.60 19.49 2.81
CA TRP A 146 18.35 19.17 4.03
C TRP A 146 19.75 18.68 3.68
N ASP A 147 20.76 19.39 4.17
CA ASP A 147 22.18 19.15 3.90
C ASP A 147 22.87 18.20 4.90
N GLY A 148 22.25 17.95 6.06
CA GLY A 148 22.73 16.95 7.04
C GLY A 148 22.95 17.54 8.41
#